data_AF-A0A937VQ41-F1
#
_entry.id   AF-A0A937VQ41-F1
#
_cell.length_a   1.000
_cell.length_b   1.000
_cell.length_c   1.000
_cell.angle_alpha   90.00
_cell.angle_beta   90.00
_cell.angle_gamma   90.00
#
_symmetry.space_group_name_H-M   'P 1'
#
loop_
_entity.id
_entity.type
_entity.pdbx_description
1 polymer ?
#
loop_
_entity_poly.entity_id
_entity_poly.type
_entity_poly.pdbx_seq_one_letter_code
_entity_poly.pdbx_strand_id
1 'polypeptide(L)' 'MKTVLVHDFFCNLGGSDAVVQALHQLFPDAPVYTMIVYDRNRDAEILRNMKLQL' A
#
# COMPACT_ATOMS: atom_id res chain seq x y z
N MET A 1 -8.03 -16.24 -8.80
CA MET A 1 -6.60 -15.97 -9.00
C MET A 1 -6.01 -15.52 -7.67
N LYS A 2 -4.76 -15.89 -7.33
CA LYS A 2 -4.11 -15.45 -6.09
C LYS A 2 -3.14 -14.31 -6.42
N THR A 3 -3.38 -13.12 -5.88
CA THR A 3 -2.62 -11.90 -6.18
C THR A 3 -2.10 -11.29 -4.88
N VAL A 4 -0.89 -10.73 -4.93
CA VAL A 4 -0.24 -10.01 -3.83
C VAL A 4 0.38 -8.74 -4.40
N LEU A 5 0.32 -7.65 -3.64
CA LEU A 5 1.02 -6.40 -3.97
C LEU A 5 2.26 -6.28 -3.09
N VAL A 6 3.39 -5.93 -3.68
CA VAL A 6 4.65 -5.71 -2.97
C VAL A 6 5.11 -4.29 -3.28
N HIS A 7 5.36 -3.51 -2.24
CA HIS A 7 5.81 -2.13 -2.34
C HIS A 7 6.91 -1.87 -1.31
N ASP A 8 8.05 -1.35 -1.74
CA ASP A 8 9.25 -1.23 -0.91
C ASP A 8 9.02 -0.36 0.34
N PHE A 9 8.53 0.85 0.17
CA PHE A 9 8.28 1.78 1.27
C PHE A 9 7.20 2.83 0.96
N PHE A 10 6.43 3.21 1.98
CA PHE A 10 5.50 4.35 1.92
C PHE A 10 6.13 5.61 2.53
N CYS A 11 6.67 6.50 1.70
CA CYS A 11 7.47 7.67 2.10
C CYS A 11 6.80 9.01 1.80
N ASN A 12 6.39 9.23 0.56
CA ASN A 12 5.99 10.55 0.05
C ASN A 12 4.50 10.61 -0.34
N LEU A 13 3.78 9.49 -0.30
CA LEU A 13 2.35 9.36 -0.60
C LEU A 13 1.97 9.81 -2.01
N GLY A 14 2.89 9.65 -2.96
CA GLY A 14 2.70 9.94 -4.38
C GLY A 14 3.52 8.98 -5.25
N GLY A 15 3.46 9.13 -6.57
CA GLY A 15 4.19 8.25 -7.48
C GLY A 15 3.78 6.78 -7.31
N SER A 16 4.73 5.91 -6.93
CA SER A 16 4.49 4.49 -6.70
C SER A 16 3.44 4.22 -5.62
N ASP A 17 3.34 5.04 -4.58
CA ASP A 17 2.33 4.89 -3.51
C ASP A 17 0.90 4.99 -4.10
N ALA A 18 0.69 5.91 -5.05
CA ALA A 18 -0.57 6.07 -5.77
C ALA A 18 -0.84 4.93 -6.76
N VAL A 19 0.21 4.37 -7.37
CA VAL A 19 0.09 3.17 -8.20
C VAL A 19 -0.37 1.99 -7.37
N VAL A 20 0.20 1.78 -6.18
CA VAL A 20 -0.22 0.70 -5.26
C VAL A 20 -1.66 0.89 -4.82
N GLN A 21 -2.10 2.13 -4.59
CA GLN A 21 -3.51 2.42 -4.32
C GLN A 21 -4.43 2.03 -5.50
N ALA A 22 -4.08 2.42 -6.73
CA ALA A 22 -4.85 2.05 -7.91
C ALA A 22 -4.89 0.52 -8.11
N LEU A 23 -3.77 -0.17 -7.89
CA LEU A 23 -3.72 -1.63 -7.92
C LEU A 23 -4.57 -2.26 -6.82
N HIS A 24 -4.59 -1.69 -5.62
CA HIS A 24 -5.45 -2.16 -4.52
C HIS A 24 -6.94 -1.97 -4.83
N GLN A 25 -7.32 -0.92 -5.56
CA GLN A 25 -8.70 -0.77 -6.05
C GLN A 25 -9.10 -1.86 -7.04
N LEU A 26 -8.15 -2.33 -7.87
CA LEU A 26 -8.37 -3.43 -8.81
C LEU A 26 -8.36 -4.80 -8.13
N PHE A 27 -7.58 -4.94 -7.05
CA PHE A 27 -7.40 -6.18 -6.30
C PHE A 27 -7.61 -5.94 -4.79
N PRO A 28 -8.83 -5.65 -4.34
CA PRO A 28 -9.11 -5.20 -2.96
C PRO A 28 -8.78 -6.26 -1.90
N ASP A 29 -8.78 -7.54 -2.28
CA ASP A 29 -8.45 -8.65 -1.39
C ASP A 29 -6.94 -8.95 -1.34
N ALA A 30 -6.13 -8.33 -2.20
CA ALA A 30 -4.70 -8.59 -2.24
C ALA A 30 -4.04 -7.99 -0.98
N PRO A 31 -3.29 -8.78 -0.20
CA PRO A 31 -2.46 -8.23 0.87
C PRO A 31 -1.34 -7.37 0.25
N VAL A 32 -0.97 -6.31 0.97
CA VAL A 32 0.09 -5.38 0.56
C VAL A 32 1.29 -5.59 1.47
N TYR A 33 2.38 -6.13 0.94
CA TYR A 33 3.63 -6.30 1.68
C TYR A 33 4.51 -5.08 1.48
N THR A 34 5.05 -4.57 2.59
CA THR A 34 5.98 -3.45 2.57
C THR A 34 7.01 -3.56 3.67
N MET A 35 8.22 -3.04 3.44
CA MET A 35 9.26 -3.10 4.46
C MET A 35 9.15 -1.93 5.45
N ILE A 36 8.72 -0.75 4.97
CA ILE A 36 8.72 0.46 5.78
C ILE A 36 7.49 1.31 5.47
N VAL A 37 6.75 1.67 6.51
CA VAL A 37 5.80 2.79 6.48
C VAL A 37 6.37 3.87 7.37
N TYR A 38 6.65 5.04 6.80
CA TYR A 38 7.12 6.17 7.62
C TYR A 38 6.04 6.56 8.63
N ASP A 39 6.41 6.81 9.89
CA ASP A 39 5.43 7.02 10.96
C ASP A 39 4.42 8.14 10.65
N ARG A 40 4.88 9.22 10.01
CA ARG A 40 4.02 10.34 9.56
C ARG A 40 2.93 9.93 8.55
N ASN A 41 3.06 8.76 7.93
CA ASN A 41 2.18 8.25 6.89
C ASN A 41 1.22 7.15 7.40
N ARG A 42 1.35 6.66 8.64
CA ARG A 42 0.54 5.52 9.12
C ARG A 42 -0.97 5.77 9.04
N ASP A 43 -1.40 7.00 9.28
CA ASP A 43 -2.80 7.40 9.23
C ASP A 43 -3.22 8.02 7.90
N ALA A 44 -2.35 7.94 6.89
CA ALA A 44 -2.61 8.53 5.58
C ALA A 44 -3.84 7.89 4.92
N GLU A 45 -4.67 8.73 4.32
CA GLU A 45 -5.92 8.31 3.68
C GLU A 45 -5.68 7.26 2.58
N ILE A 46 -4.60 7.41 1.83
CA ILE A 46 -4.19 6.48 0.78
C ILE A 46 -4.00 5.04 1.29
N LEU A 47 -3.69 4.86 2.58
CA LEU A 47 -3.44 3.56 3.21
C LEU A 47 -4.64 3.02 4.00
N ARG A 48 -5.69 3.84 4.25
CA ARG A 48 -6.75 3.56 5.25
C ARG A 48 -7.54 2.26 5.07
N ASN A 49 -7.41 1.58 3.93
CA ASN A 49 -8.10 0.31 3.66
C ASN A 49 -7.17 -0.78 3.10
N MET A 50 -5.86 -0.59 3.22
CA MET A 50 -4.87 -1.57 2.81
C MET A 50 -4.54 -2.50 3.98
N LYS A 51 -4.54 -3.82 3.72
CA LYS A 51 -4.03 -4.81 4.68
C LYS A 51 -2.52 -4.87 4.58
N LEU A 52 -1.86 -3.92 5.23
CA LEU A 52 -0.40 -3.84 5.24
C LEU A 52 0.20 -5.02 6.03
N GLN A 53 1.17 -5.68 5.41
CA GLN A 53 2.01 -6.72 6.00
C GLN A 53 3.43 -6.18 6.08
N LEU A 54 3.94 -6.04 7.31
CA LEU A 54 5.30 -5.59 7.63
C LEU A 54 6.19 -6.80 7.93
#